data_AF-A0A960U8F0-F1
#
_entry.id   AF-A0A960U8F0-F1
#
_cell.length_a   1.000
_cell.length_b   1.000
_cell.length_c   1.000
_cell.angle_alpha   90.00
_cell.angle_beta   90.00
_cell.angle_gamma   90.00
#
_symmetry.space_group_name_H-M   'P 1'
#
loop_
_entity.id
_entity.type
_entity.pdbx_description
1 polymer ?
#
loop_
_entity_poly.entity_id
_entity_poly.type
_entity_poly.pdbx_seq_one_letter_code
_entity_poly.pdbx_strand_id
1 'polypeptide(L)'
;MGLWDVIKGEFIDVVEYEDNSQDVLVYKFDRQGNEIKNGAQLIVRPGQTAIFVNYGEGGSSAQLGDKFEQGRYELTTQNLPILSKLQAWKHGFNSPFKAEVYFVNSRLLTGQKWGTKNPITMRDADFGIVRVRAFGTYSIRISNPEGFITNLSGGSSSFDLDNLKDDLRSLVVNEFTDALGEMKIPVLDLASQYKELGGTIEGFLNKGFADLGLEVKRFLIENISLPPEVEAAIDQRGAMGALGVNYMQKAAADAMINASLNEGGAGGMMGAGMGMGAGMQMGNMMGQAFGGGQQQQAPGQAPPPPPGASQYYISVNGQQQGPFPMDQLKNMAANGQLTKQTYIWKQGMANWQAAGEVAEVSALFAQTPPPPPPPPPAG
;
A
#
# COMPACT_ATOMS: atom_id res chain seq x y z
N MET A 1 -9.68 71.63 -6.47
CA MET A 1 -10.47 70.42 -6.19
C MET A 1 -11.53 70.33 -7.28
N GLY A 2 -11.25 69.57 -8.33
CA GLY A 2 -11.94 69.67 -9.60
C GLY A 2 -13.20 68.81 -9.66
N LEU A 3 -14.25 69.34 -10.29
CA LEU A 3 -15.49 68.66 -10.69
C LEU A 3 -15.28 67.36 -11.50
N TRP A 4 -14.04 67.08 -11.92
CA TRP A 4 -13.62 65.89 -12.66
C TRP A 4 -13.30 64.66 -11.81
N ASP A 5 -13.09 64.81 -10.49
CA ASP A 5 -12.88 63.66 -9.58
C ASP A 5 -14.18 62.90 -9.28
N VAL A 6 -15.34 63.52 -9.53
CA VAL A 6 -16.67 62.92 -9.27
C VAL A 6 -17.08 61.94 -10.38
N ILE A 7 -16.64 62.16 -11.63
CA ILE A 7 -17.07 61.35 -12.79
C ILE A 7 -16.32 60.01 -12.89
N LYS A 8 -15.17 59.86 -12.21
CA LYS A 8 -14.46 58.56 -12.13
C LYS A 8 -15.05 57.60 -11.08
N GLY A 9 -15.98 58.07 -10.23
CA GLY A 9 -16.63 57.27 -9.20
C GLY A 9 -17.81 56.40 -9.70
N GLU A 10 -18.34 56.69 -10.90
CA GLU A 10 -19.56 56.06 -11.45
C GLU A 10 -19.30 54.91 -12.43
N PHE A 11 -18.09 54.35 -12.49
CA PHE A 11 -17.95 53.07 -13.17
C PHE A 11 -18.60 51.98 -12.30
N ILE A 12 -19.63 51.33 -12.87
CA ILE A 12 -20.22 50.09 -12.34
C ILE A 12 -19.07 49.12 -12.13
N ASP A 13 -18.92 48.61 -10.91
CA ASP A 13 -17.87 47.64 -10.66
C ASP A 13 -18.26 46.31 -11.26
N VAL A 14 -17.38 45.76 -12.08
CA VAL A 14 -17.50 44.39 -12.58
C VAL A 14 -16.68 43.51 -11.64
N VAL A 15 -17.38 42.64 -10.92
CA VAL A 15 -16.79 41.64 -10.05
C VAL A 15 -16.69 40.36 -10.88
N GLU A 16 -15.49 40.04 -11.32
CA GLU A 16 -15.23 38.85 -12.13
C GLU A 16 -13.84 38.29 -11.85
N TYR A 17 -13.66 37.01 -12.18
CA TYR A 17 -12.37 36.35 -12.17
C TYR A 17 -12.13 35.62 -13.49
N GLU A 18 -11.18 36.10 -14.26
CA GLU A 18 -10.67 35.44 -15.46
C GLU A 18 -9.40 34.66 -15.10
N ASP A 19 -9.54 33.36 -14.88
CA ASP A 19 -8.40 32.49 -14.67
C ASP A 19 -8.00 31.76 -15.95
N ASN A 20 -6.73 31.83 -16.28
CA ASN A 20 -6.12 31.02 -17.34
C ASN A 20 -5.33 29.82 -16.79
N SER A 21 -5.20 29.71 -15.46
CA SER A 21 -4.57 28.60 -14.77
C SER A 21 -5.55 27.42 -14.58
N GLN A 22 -5.00 26.21 -14.52
CA GLN A 22 -5.74 25.00 -14.18
C GLN A 22 -5.67 24.65 -12.69
N ASP A 23 -4.80 25.32 -11.93
CA ASP A 23 -4.40 24.88 -10.59
C ASP A 23 -5.03 25.69 -9.46
N VAL A 24 -5.56 26.88 -9.74
CA VAL A 24 -6.25 27.69 -8.73
C VAL A 24 -7.62 27.09 -8.44
N LEU A 25 -7.84 26.80 -7.16
CA LEU A 25 -9.09 26.23 -6.65
C LEU A 25 -10.02 27.30 -6.11
N VAL A 26 -9.46 28.29 -5.41
CA VAL A 26 -10.19 29.42 -4.85
C VAL A 26 -9.42 30.70 -5.10
N TYR A 27 -10.12 31.74 -5.54
CA TYR A 27 -9.60 33.09 -5.69
C TYR A 27 -10.51 34.08 -4.98
N LYS A 28 -9.95 34.91 -4.11
CA LYS A 28 -10.65 36.03 -3.49
C LYS A 28 -10.50 37.26 -4.37
N PHE A 29 -11.62 37.82 -4.79
CA PHE A 29 -11.66 39.08 -5.52
C PHE A 29 -11.05 40.20 -4.67
N ASP A 30 -9.96 40.78 -5.15
CA ASP A 30 -9.26 41.85 -4.44
C ASP A 30 -9.87 43.22 -4.78
N ARG A 31 -10.20 43.96 -3.73
CA ARG A 31 -10.66 45.33 -3.84
C ARG A 31 -10.25 46.13 -2.61
N GLN A 32 -9.80 47.36 -2.83
CA GLN A 32 -9.49 48.28 -1.74
C GLN A 32 -10.68 48.41 -0.78
N GLY A 33 -10.48 48.00 0.48
CA GLY A 33 -11.47 48.08 1.55
C GLY A 33 -12.56 47.02 1.55
N ASN A 34 -12.55 46.06 0.61
CA ASN A 34 -13.60 45.05 0.41
C ASN A 34 -15.01 45.65 0.26
N GLU A 35 -15.14 46.86 -0.29
CA GLU A 35 -16.42 47.53 -0.46
C GLU A 35 -16.97 47.29 -1.86
N ILE A 36 -18.09 46.56 -1.94
CA ILE A 36 -18.81 46.33 -3.19
C ILE A 36 -19.87 47.42 -3.35
N LYS A 37 -19.83 48.16 -4.46
CA LYS A 37 -20.86 49.17 -4.75
C LYS A 37 -22.20 48.48 -5.00
N ASN A 38 -23.27 49.14 -4.55
CA ASN A 38 -24.62 48.71 -4.90
C ASN A 38 -24.85 48.89 -6.41
N GLY A 39 -25.38 47.87 -7.08
CA GLY A 39 -25.52 47.81 -8.54
C GLY A 39 -24.28 47.25 -9.26
N ALA A 40 -23.26 46.78 -8.54
CA ALA A 40 -22.12 46.08 -9.15
C ALA A 40 -22.58 44.84 -9.94
N GLN A 41 -21.88 44.53 -11.03
CA GLN A 41 -22.18 43.38 -11.88
C GLN A 41 -21.26 42.22 -11.50
N LEU A 42 -21.83 41.14 -11.00
CA LEU A 42 -21.12 39.87 -10.80
C LEU A 42 -21.19 39.04 -12.08
N ILE A 43 -20.03 38.63 -12.59
CA ILE A 43 -19.93 37.70 -13.71
C ILE A 43 -19.30 36.41 -13.21
N VAL A 44 -20.11 35.35 -13.13
CA VAL A 44 -19.65 33.99 -12.81
C VAL A 44 -19.53 33.20 -14.10
N ARG A 45 -18.32 32.77 -14.43
CA ARG A 45 -18.06 32.08 -15.70
C ARG A 45 -18.40 30.59 -15.60
N PRO A 46 -18.60 29.90 -16.74
CA PRO A 46 -18.78 28.44 -16.74
C PRO A 46 -17.62 27.74 -16.02
N GLY A 47 -17.94 26.77 -15.16
CA GLY A 47 -16.94 26.07 -14.36
C GLY A 47 -16.47 26.84 -13.11
N GLN A 48 -17.13 27.94 -12.76
CA GLN A 48 -16.91 28.66 -11.50
C GLN A 48 -18.20 28.71 -10.67
N THR A 49 -18.03 28.97 -9.38
CA THR A 49 -19.10 29.31 -8.45
C THR A 49 -18.61 30.45 -7.59
N ALA A 50 -19.39 31.51 -7.44
CA ALA A 50 -19.04 32.62 -6.57
C ALA A 50 -19.73 32.47 -5.20
N ILE A 51 -18.97 32.68 -4.13
CA ILE A 51 -19.45 32.65 -2.75
C ILE A 51 -19.22 34.02 -2.14
N PHE A 52 -20.29 34.63 -1.65
CA PHE A 52 -20.17 35.85 -0.86
C PHE A 52 -19.82 35.51 0.58
N VAL A 53 -18.95 36.30 1.21
CA VAL A 53 -18.68 36.23 2.65
C VAL A 53 -18.90 37.62 3.23
N ASN A 54 -19.79 37.71 4.21
CA ASN A 54 -20.08 38.96 4.89
C ASN A 54 -19.45 38.97 6.28
N TYR A 55 -18.75 40.05 6.62
CA TYR A 55 -18.30 40.33 7.98
C TYR A 55 -19.36 41.19 8.64
N GLY A 56 -20.18 40.61 9.53
CA GLY A 56 -21.26 41.32 10.20
C GLY A 56 -20.80 42.59 10.94
N GLU A 57 -21.75 43.33 11.53
CA GLU A 57 -21.46 44.61 12.20
C GLU A 57 -20.32 44.48 13.24
N GLY A 58 -19.26 45.29 13.08
CA GLY A 58 -18.06 45.26 13.93
C GLY A 58 -16.95 44.30 13.48
N GLY A 59 -17.13 43.52 12.40
CA GLY A 59 -16.11 42.61 11.86
C GLY A 59 -15.90 41.32 12.66
N SER A 60 -16.74 41.08 13.68
CA SER A 60 -16.52 40.04 14.70
C SER A 60 -16.88 38.62 14.25
N SER A 61 -17.68 38.46 13.19
CA SER A 61 -18.01 37.14 12.63
C SER A 61 -18.25 37.22 11.11
N ALA A 62 -17.46 36.44 10.37
CA ALA A 62 -17.69 36.18 8.96
C ALA A 62 -18.81 35.14 8.82
N GLN A 63 -19.83 35.44 8.03
CA GLN A 63 -20.88 34.51 7.66
C GLN A 63 -20.74 34.19 6.17
N LEU A 64 -20.63 32.90 5.85
CA LEU A 64 -20.77 32.42 4.49
C LEU A 64 -22.17 32.79 3.99
N GLY A 65 -22.14 33.48 2.87
CA GLY A 65 -23.23 34.24 2.29
C GLY A 65 -23.95 33.50 1.19
N ASP A 66 -24.38 34.25 0.20
CA ASP A 66 -25.11 33.76 -0.96
C ASP A 66 -24.16 33.09 -1.99
N LYS A 67 -24.61 31.96 -2.56
CA LYS A 67 -23.93 31.21 -3.62
C LYS A 67 -24.50 31.57 -4.99
N PHE A 68 -23.62 31.90 -5.93
CA PHE A 68 -23.95 32.21 -7.32
C PHE A 68 -23.35 31.18 -8.26
N GLU A 69 -24.21 30.55 -9.07
CA GLU A 69 -23.81 29.68 -10.16
C GLU A 69 -23.40 30.49 -11.39
N GLN A 70 -23.10 29.82 -12.50
CA GLN A 70 -22.72 30.49 -13.75
C GLN A 70 -23.80 31.48 -14.22
N GLY A 71 -23.40 32.70 -14.56
CA GLY A 71 -24.34 33.74 -14.97
C GLY A 71 -23.84 35.15 -14.74
N ARG A 72 -24.72 36.10 -15.04
CA ARG A 72 -24.52 37.53 -14.74
C ARG A 72 -25.58 37.95 -13.72
N TYR A 73 -25.14 38.60 -12.67
CA TYR A 73 -26.01 39.03 -11.58
C TYR A 73 -25.75 40.49 -11.24
N GLU A 74 -26.80 41.24 -10.97
CA GLU A 74 -26.69 42.57 -10.39
C GLU A 74 -26.71 42.47 -8.86
N LEU A 75 -25.65 42.94 -8.24
CA LEU A 75 -25.45 42.90 -6.80
C LEU A 75 -26.09 44.13 -6.17
N THR A 76 -27.31 43.96 -5.67
CA THR A 76 -27.97 44.96 -4.84
C THR A 76 -28.17 44.42 -3.43
N THR A 77 -28.16 45.31 -2.42
CA THR A 77 -28.42 44.92 -1.02
C THR A 77 -29.78 44.24 -0.84
N GLN A 78 -30.72 44.43 -1.77
CA GLN A 78 -32.07 43.85 -1.74
C GLN A 78 -32.12 42.40 -2.25
N ASN A 79 -31.24 42.06 -3.20
CA ASN A 79 -31.24 40.76 -3.88
C ASN A 79 -30.39 39.70 -3.18
N LEU A 80 -29.72 40.06 -2.07
CA LEU A 80 -28.83 39.21 -1.30
C LEU A 80 -29.47 38.83 0.04
N PRO A 81 -30.05 37.62 0.20
CA PRO A 81 -30.76 37.18 1.41
C PRO A 81 -30.07 37.49 2.74
N ILE A 82 -28.75 37.34 2.82
CA ILE A 82 -28.00 37.58 4.07
C ILE A 82 -27.75 39.08 4.29
N LEU A 83 -27.52 39.86 3.23
CA LEU A 83 -27.38 41.31 3.36
C LEU A 83 -28.73 41.99 3.65
N SER A 84 -29.83 41.48 3.09
CA SER A 84 -31.20 41.93 3.36
C SER A 84 -31.59 41.77 4.83
N LYS A 85 -31.14 40.71 5.52
CA LYS A 85 -31.41 40.53 6.96
C LYS A 85 -30.70 41.54 7.87
N LEU A 86 -29.64 42.18 7.37
CA LEU A 86 -28.85 43.20 8.07
C LEU A 86 -29.30 44.64 7.74
N GLN A 87 -30.45 44.81 7.06
CA GLN A 87 -31.09 46.08 6.63
C GLN A 87 -31.41 47.09 7.75
N ALA A 88 -30.96 46.89 9.00
CA ALA A 88 -31.24 47.80 10.10
C ALA A 88 -30.35 49.07 10.13
N TRP A 89 -29.58 49.36 9.08
CA TRP A 89 -28.70 50.53 9.02
C TRP A 89 -29.40 51.77 8.44
N LYS A 90 -29.21 52.92 9.10
CA LYS A 90 -29.93 54.19 8.87
C LYS A 90 -29.53 54.93 7.58
N HIS A 91 -28.60 54.39 6.79
CA HIS A 91 -28.13 54.96 5.53
C HIS A 91 -28.62 54.08 4.38
N GLY A 92 -29.68 54.52 3.73
CA GLY A 92 -30.51 53.73 2.81
C GLY A 92 -29.80 53.06 1.63
N PHE A 93 -30.64 52.33 0.88
CA PHE A 93 -30.44 51.35 -0.20
C PHE A 93 -29.34 51.55 -1.26
N ASN A 94 -28.48 52.58 -1.20
CA ASN A 94 -27.46 52.90 -2.20
C ASN A 94 -26.01 52.94 -1.65
N SER A 95 -25.78 52.59 -0.38
CA SER A 95 -24.44 52.61 0.22
C SER A 95 -23.62 51.37 -0.17
N PRO A 96 -22.30 51.49 -0.45
CA PRO A 96 -21.41 50.34 -0.59
C PRO A 96 -21.46 49.44 0.65
N PHE A 97 -21.33 48.14 0.46
CA PHE A 97 -21.32 47.17 1.56
C PHE A 97 -19.99 46.42 1.62
N LYS A 98 -19.53 46.12 2.83
CA LYS A 98 -18.30 45.33 3.05
C LYS A 98 -18.59 43.86 2.86
N ALA A 99 -18.04 43.27 1.80
CA ALA A 99 -18.17 41.85 1.52
C ALA A 99 -16.94 41.35 0.76
N GLU A 100 -16.62 40.08 0.96
CA GLU A 100 -15.65 39.37 0.15
C GLU A 100 -16.38 38.47 -0.85
N VAL A 101 -15.79 38.33 -2.03
CA VAL A 101 -16.30 37.45 -3.10
C VAL A 101 -15.22 36.45 -3.42
N TYR A 102 -15.52 35.17 -3.22
CA TYR A 102 -14.64 34.05 -3.53
C TYR A 102 -15.14 33.37 -4.80
N PHE A 103 -14.29 33.28 -5.81
CA PHE A 103 -14.52 32.45 -6.99
C PHE A 103 -13.90 31.07 -6.76
N VAL A 104 -14.75 30.04 -6.78
CA VAL A 104 -14.39 28.65 -6.56
C VAL A 104 -14.44 27.89 -7.88
N ASN A 105 -13.41 27.11 -8.16
CA ASN A 105 -13.30 26.30 -9.36
C ASN A 105 -14.17 25.04 -9.24
N SER A 106 -15.22 24.98 -10.07
CA SER A 106 -16.18 23.86 -10.12
C SER A 106 -15.91 22.90 -11.27
N ARG A 107 -14.79 23.08 -12.00
CA ARG A 107 -14.38 22.21 -13.10
C ARG A 107 -13.92 20.85 -12.58
N LEU A 108 -13.96 19.86 -13.48
CA LEU A 108 -13.33 18.57 -13.24
C LEU A 108 -11.81 18.70 -13.44
N LEU A 109 -11.06 18.60 -12.36
CA LEU A 109 -9.61 18.58 -12.36
C LEU A 109 -9.15 17.15 -12.64
N THR A 110 -8.61 16.93 -13.83
CA THR A 110 -8.18 15.60 -14.29
C THR A 110 -6.67 15.40 -14.12
N GLY A 111 -6.21 14.16 -14.25
CA GLY A 111 -4.78 13.86 -14.33
C GLY A 111 -4.03 13.98 -13.00
N GLN A 112 -4.75 14.01 -11.87
CA GLN A 112 -4.12 14.02 -10.56
C GLN A 112 -3.45 12.68 -10.32
N LYS A 113 -2.14 12.69 -10.09
CA LYS A 113 -1.36 11.46 -9.93
C LYS A 113 -1.37 11.02 -8.48
N TRP A 114 -1.48 9.71 -8.28
CA TRP A 114 -1.28 9.09 -6.98
C TRP A 114 -0.30 7.92 -7.10
N GLY A 115 0.33 7.58 -5.99
CA GLY A 115 1.22 6.43 -5.94
C GLY A 115 1.76 6.18 -4.55
N THR A 116 2.06 4.92 -4.28
CA THR A 116 2.61 4.46 -3.01
C THR A 116 4.06 4.93 -2.88
N LYS A 117 4.39 5.74 -1.87
CA LYS A 117 5.79 6.14 -1.59
C LYS A 117 6.65 4.94 -1.21
N ASN A 118 6.10 4.07 -0.37
CA ASN A 118 6.72 2.82 0.08
C ASN A 118 5.86 1.63 -0.38
N PRO A 119 6.45 0.45 -0.60
CA PRO A 119 5.68 -0.76 -0.87
C PRO A 119 4.66 -1.05 0.23
N ILE A 120 3.46 -1.41 -0.20
CA ILE A 120 2.40 -1.92 0.67
C ILE A 120 2.61 -3.42 0.81
N THR A 121 2.62 -3.91 2.05
CA THR A 121 2.72 -5.35 2.30
C THR A 121 1.33 -5.95 2.32
N MET A 122 1.11 -7.00 1.54
CA MET A 122 -0.15 -7.75 1.52
C MET A 122 0.10 -9.25 1.62
N ARG A 123 -0.92 -9.97 2.10
CA ARG A 123 -0.92 -11.44 2.12
C ARG A 123 -1.51 -11.95 0.81
N ASP A 124 -0.77 -12.80 0.14
CA ASP A 124 -1.12 -13.46 -1.09
C ASP A 124 -1.24 -14.98 -0.86
N ALA A 125 -2.16 -15.63 -1.58
CA ALA A 125 -2.43 -17.05 -1.43
C ALA A 125 -1.31 -17.94 -2.01
N ASP A 126 -0.65 -17.49 -3.08
CA ASP A 126 0.37 -18.26 -3.80
C ASP A 126 1.79 -17.93 -3.33
N PHE A 127 2.04 -16.65 -3.02
CA PHE A 127 3.39 -16.14 -2.72
C PHE A 127 3.59 -15.79 -1.24
N GLY A 128 2.56 -15.93 -0.39
CA GLY A 128 2.66 -15.67 1.03
C GLY A 128 2.62 -14.18 1.36
N ILE A 129 3.77 -13.55 1.64
CA ILE A 129 3.82 -12.10 1.92
C ILE A 129 4.47 -11.41 0.73
N VAL A 130 3.72 -10.52 0.08
CA VAL A 130 4.17 -9.77 -1.10
C VAL A 130 4.14 -8.28 -0.80
N ARG A 131 5.10 -7.55 -1.36
CA ARG A 131 5.20 -6.11 -1.24
C ARG A 131 4.88 -5.44 -2.57
N VAL A 132 3.69 -4.90 -2.72
CA VAL A 132 3.27 -4.25 -3.96
C VAL A 132 3.53 -2.75 -3.92
N ARG A 133 3.86 -2.16 -5.06
CA ARG A 133 3.75 -0.70 -5.27
C ARG A 133 2.65 -0.45 -6.27
N ALA A 134 1.90 0.62 -6.10
CA ALA A 134 0.82 0.97 -7.02
C ALA A 134 0.86 2.46 -7.36
N PHE A 135 0.41 2.79 -8.56
CA PHE A 135 0.22 4.16 -8.99
C PHE A 135 -0.91 4.26 -10.01
N GLY A 136 -1.38 5.50 -10.20
CA GLY A 136 -2.33 5.81 -11.24
C GLY A 136 -2.77 7.26 -11.18
N THR A 137 -4.00 7.50 -11.64
CA THR A 137 -4.57 8.84 -11.72
C THR A 137 -5.98 8.91 -11.16
N TYR A 138 -6.39 10.08 -10.70
CA TYR A 138 -7.74 10.37 -10.25
C TYR A 138 -8.19 11.74 -10.76
N SER A 139 -9.50 11.93 -10.80
CA SER A 139 -10.13 13.19 -11.16
C SER A 139 -11.01 13.67 -10.03
N ILE A 140 -10.88 14.94 -9.66
CA ILE A 140 -11.63 15.57 -8.56
C ILE A 140 -12.35 16.82 -9.02
N ARG A 141 -13.36 17.22 -8.26
CA ARG A 141 -13.95 18.55 -8.35
C ARG A 141 -14.35 19.03 -6.96
N ILE A 142 -14.53 20.34 -6.82
CA ILE A 142 -15.14 20.91 -5.61
C ILE A 142 -16.66 20.70 -5.72
N SER A 143 -17.22 19.95 -4.79
CA SER A 143 -18.66 19.64 -4.73
C SER A 143 -19.38 20.49 -3.68
N ASN A 144 -18.68 20.89 -2.62
CA ASN A 144 -19.17 21.79 -1.58
C ASN A 144 -18.22 23.01 -1.43
N PRO A 145 -18.43 24.08 -2.21
CA PRO A 145 -17.62 25.29 -2.16
C PRO A 145 -17.55 25.95 -0.78
N GLU A 146 -18.64 25.95 -0.02
CA GLU A 146 -18.71 26.57 1.32
C GLU A 146 -17.87 25.80 2.33
N GLY A 147 -18.00 24.47 2.34
CA GLY A 147 -17.17 23.60 3.15
C GLY A 147 -15.70 23.69 2.79
N PHE A 148 -15.40 23.73 1.48
CA PHE A 148 -14.03 23.89 1.00
C PHE A 148 -13.39 25.20 1.48
N ILE A 149 -14.12 26.32 1.40
CA ILE A 149 -13.62 27.62 1.91
C ILE A 149 -13.39 27.56 3.42
N THR A 150 -14.36 27.05 4.17
CA THR A 150 -14.31 27.00 5.64
C THR A 150 -13.16 26.15 6.15
N ASN A 151 -12.99 24.97 5.55
CA ASN A 151 -12.09 23.94 6.08
C ASN A 151 -10.68 24.00 5.50
N LEU A 152 -10.50 24.58 4.31
CA LEU A 152 -9.22 24.53 3.58
C LEU A 152 -8.68 25.91 3.22
N SER A 153 -9.36 26.69 2.37
CA SER A 153 -8.78 27.96 1.89
C SER A 153 -8.73 29.04 2.97
N GLY A 154 -9.68 29.03 3.90
CA GLY A 154 -9.86 30.07 4.90
C GLY A 154 -9.95 31.45 4.25
N GLY A 155 -9.32 32.45 4.88
CA GLY A 155 -9.25 33.82 4.38
C GLY A 155 -8.11 34.11 3.38
N SER A 156 -7.48 33.07 2.83
CA SER A 156 -6.37 33.23 1.88
C SER A 156 -6.86 33.89 0.59
N SER A 157 -6.04 34.76 -0.01
CA SER A 157 -6.39 35.46 -1.26
C SER A 157 -6.46 34.53 -2.46
N SER A 158 -5.68 33.45 -2.46
CA SER A 158 -5.77 32.36 -3.42
C SER A 158 -5.43 31.05 -2.73
N PHE A 159 -5.94 29.95 -3.28
CA PHE A 159 -5.67 28.60 -2.81
C PHE A 159 -5.53 27.68 -4.00
N ASP A 160 -4.39 26.98 -4.07
CA ASP A 160 -4.00 26.19 -5.22
C ASP A 160 -4.03 24.69 -4.91
N LEU A 161 -4.13 23.88 -5.95
CA LEU A 161 -4.17 22.43 -5.83
C LEU A 161 -2.89 21.84 -5.22
N ASP A 162 -1.74 22.49 -5.47
CA ASP A 162 -0.47 22.06 -4.90
C ASP A 162 -0.45 22.15 -3.36
N ASN A 163 -1.28 23.00 -2.74
CA ASN A 163 -1.42 23.06 -1.28
C ASN A 163 -2.02 21.78 -0.68
N LEU A 164 -2.78 20.99 -1.46
CA LEU A 164 -3.46 19.78 -0.99
C LEU A 164 -2.84 18.48 -1.52
N LYS A 165 -1.98 18.56 -2.53
CA LYS A 165 -1.52 17.42 -3.32
C LYS A 165 -0.99 16.26 -2.47
N ASP A 166 -0.19 16.58 -1.46
CA ASP A 166 0.43 15.57 -0.60
C ASP A 166 -0.57 14.90 0.36
N ASP A 167 -1.52 15.66 0.89
CA ASP A 167 -2.58 15.16 1.78
C ASP A 167 -3.56 14.29 1.00
N LEU A 168 -4.01 14.75 -0.17
CA LEU A 168 -4.90 13.97 -1.04
C LEU A 168 -4.24 12.67 -1.50
N ARG A 169 -2.96 12.70 -1.88
CA ARG A 169 -2.22 11.48 -2.23
C ARG A 169 -2.13 10.52 -1.04
N SER A 170 -1.93 11.04 0.17
CA SER A 170 -1.82 10.21 1.38
C SER A 170 -3.16 9.53 1.70
N LEU A 171 -4.27 10.27 1.58
CA LEU A 171 -5.61 9.72 1.72
C LEU A 171 -5.89 8.64 0.67
N VAL A 172 -5.54 8.90 -0.59
CA VAL A 172 -5.64 7.90 -1.68
C VAL A 172 -4.87 6.62 -1.37
N VAL A 173 -3.63 6.73 -0.93
CA VAL A 173 -2.79 5.55 -0.61
C VAL A 173 -3.34 4.79 0.58
N ASN A 174 -3.94 5.47 1.56
CA ASN A 174 -4.57 4.84 2.70
C ASN A 174 -5.77 3.98 2.27
N GLU A 175 -6.74 4.57 1.57
CA GLU A 175 -7.94 3.84 1.10
C GLU A 175 -7.59 2.71 0.13
N PHE A 176 -6.58 2.90 -0.72
CA PHE A 176 -6.07 1.83 -1.59
C PHE A 176 -5.50 0.65 -0.76
N THR A 177 -4.77 0.94 0.32
CA THR A 177 -4.18 -0.07 1.20
C THR A 177 -5.27 -0.89 1.90
N ASP A 178 -6.28 -0.22 2.41
CA ASP A 178 -7.41 -0.87 3.08
C ASP A 178 -8.20 -1.74 2.10
N ALA A 179 -8.50 -1.22 0.90
CA ALA A 179 -9.19 -1.98 -0.14
C ALA A 179 -8.42 -3.25 -0.56
N LEU A 180 -7.09 -3.19 -0.70
CA LEU A 180 -6.27 -4.38 -0.97
C LEU A 180 -6.39 -5.43 0.13
N GLY A 181 -6.41 -5.01 1.40
CA GLY A 181 -6.55 -5.89 2.55
C GLY A 181 -7.92 -6.56 2.64
N GLU A 182 -8.99 -5.81 2.33
CA GLU A 182 -10.37 -6.28 2.40
C GLU A 182 -10.73 -7.24 1.26
N MET A 183 -10.36 -6.92 0.02
CA MET A 183 -10.77 -7.70 -1.15
C MET A 183 -10.02 -9.03 -1.28
N LYS A 184 -8.83 -9.15 -0.67
CA LYS A 184 -8.00 -10.38 -0.67
C LYS A 184 -7.80 -10.99 -2.07
N ILE A 185 -7.69 -10.14 -3.09
CA ILE A 185 -7.48 -10.56 -4.47
C ILE A 185 -6.02 -11.05 -4.59
N PRO A 186 -5.77 -12.24 -5.16
CA PRO A 186 -4.42 -12.70 -5.47
C PRO A 186 -3.69 -11.72 -6.38
N VAL A 187 -2.39 -11.55 -6.18
CA VAL A 187 -1.61 -10.49 -6.82
C VAL A 187 -1.56 -10.62 -8.35
N LEU A 188 -1.63 -11.86 -8.87
CA LEU A 188 -1.69 -12.15 -10.29
C LEU A 188 -3.03 -11.79 -10.92
N ASP A 189 -4.10 -11.80 -10.13
CA ASP A 189 -5.46 -11.50 -10.59
C ASP A 189 -5.79 -10.00 -10.49
N LEU A 190 -5.01 -9.21 -9.73
CA LEU A 190 -5.25 -7.78 -9.53
C LEU A 190 -5.41 -7.02 -10.86
N ALA A 191 -4.56 -7.29 -11.84
CA ALA A 191 -4.60 -6.62 -13.15
C ALA A 191 -5.94 -6.83 -13.88
N SER A 192 -6.60 -7.97 -13.66
CA SER A 192 -7.91 -8.27 -14.25
C SER A 192 -9.07 -7.57 -13.53
N GLN A 193 -8.83 -7.04 -12.33
CA GLN A 193 -9.84 -6.45 -11.43
C GLN A 193 -9.62 -4.97 -11.13
N TYR A 194 -8.74 -4.28 -11.88
CA TYR A 194 -8.46 -2.86 -11.64
C TYR A 194 -9.70 -1.98 -11.70
N LYS A 195 -10.69 -2.32 -12.53
CA LYS A 195 -11.93 -1.55 -12.65
C LYS A 195 -12.80 -1.68 -11.40
N GLU A 196 -12.98 -2.91 -10.91
CA GLU A 196 -13.77 -3.23 -9.72
C GLU A 196 -13.10 -2.69 -8.46
N LEU A 197 -11.78 -2.88 -8.33
CA LEU A 197 -10.98 -2.33 -7.24
C LEU A 197 -11.02 -0.79 -7.27
N GLY A 198 -10.87 -0.19 -8.45
CA GLY A 198 -10.93 1.26 -8.61
C GLY A 198 -12.29 1.85 -8.23
N GLY A 199 -13.40 1.20 -8.60
CA GLY A 199 -14.74 1.62 -8.20
C GLY A 199 -14.99 1.52 -6.69
N THR A 200 -14.50 0.46 -6.06
CA THR A 200 -14.56 0.30 -4.59
C THR A 200 -13.80 1.43 -3.89
N ILE A 201 -12.57 1.69 -4.32
CA ILE A 201 -11.72 2.75 -3.76
C ILE A 201 -12.34 4.13 -4.00
N GLU A 202 -12.92 4.39 -5.18
CA GLU A 202 -13.63 5.64 -5.44
C GLU A 202 -14.77 5.88 -4.44
N GLY A 203 -15.51 4.82 -4.09
CA GLY A 203 -16.57 4.88 -3.08
C GLY A 203 -16.04 5.20 -1.68
N PHE A 204 -14.89 4.64 -1.30
CA PHE A 204 -14.24 4.92 -0.02
C PHE A 204 -13.66 6.33 0.04
N LEU A 205 -12.96 6.75 -1.02
CA LEU A 205 -12.39 8.09 -1.13
C LEU A 205 -13.46 9.17 -1.02
N ASN A 206 -14.62 8.99 -1.65
CA ASN A 206 -15.69 9.98 -1.56
C ASN A 206 -16.22 10.19 -0.14
N LYS A 207 -16.04 9.25 0.79
CA LYS A 207 -16.38 9.48 2.21
C LYS A 207 -15.41 10.47 2.87
N GLY A 208 -14.10 10.28 2.68
CA GLY A 208 -13.08 11.18 3.25
C GLY A 208 -12.96 12.52 2.52
N PHE A 209 -13.13 12.54 1.19
CA PHE A 209 -13.04 13.75 0.39
C PHE A 209 -14.25 14.68 0.61
N ALA A 210 -15.42 14.14 0.99
CA ALA A 210 -16.60 14.94 1.26
C ALA A 210 -16.40 15.92 2.42
N ASP A 211 -15.65 15.53 3.46
CA ASP A 211 -15.31 16.40 4.61
C ASP A 211 -14.46 17.61 4.18
N LEU A 212 -13.70 17.44 3.10
CA LEU A 212 -12.88 18.49 2.48
C LEU A 212 -13.67 19.33 1.45
N GLY A 213 -14.94 19.00 1.22
CA GLY A 213 -15.77 19.61 0.16
C GLY A 213 -15.40 19.18 -1.26
N LEU A 214 -14.68 18.06 -1.39
CA LEU A 214 -14.24 17.48 -2.66
C LEU A 214 -15.06 16.25 -3.04
N GLU A 215 -15.14 15.96 -4.33
CA GLU A 215 -15.72 14.74 -4.87
C GLU A 215 -14.74 14.12 -5.86
N VAL A 216 -14.46 12.82 -5.70
CA VAL A 216 -13.73 12.00 -6.67
C VAL A 216 -14.73 11.50 -7.71
N LYS A 217 -14.54 11.90 -8.97
CA LYS A 217 -15.40 11.49 -10.09
C LYS A 217 -14.89 10.28 -10.84
N ARG A 218 -13.59 10.01 -10.72
CA ARG A 218 -12.93 8.90 -11.42
C ARG A 218 -11.65 8.55 -10.68
N PHE A 219 -11.49 7.27 -10.38
CA PHE A 219 -10.25 6.71 -9.87
C PHE A 219 -9.71 5.62 -10.80
N LEU A 220 -8.45 5.73 -11.20
CA LEU A 220 -7.78 4.81 -12.11
C LEU A 220 -6.51 4.26 -11.47
N ILE A 221 -6.39 2.93 -11.51
CA ILE A 221 -5.15 2.21 -11.23
C ILE A 221 -4.48 1.98 -12.57
N GLU A 222 -3.27 2.51 -12.75
CA GLU A 222 -2.50 2.31 -13.98
C GLU A 222 -1.65 1.05 -13.87
N ASN A 223 -1.01 0.84 -12.71
CA ASN A 223 -0.21 -0.34 -12.47
C ASN A 223 -0.08 -0.66 -10.99
N ILE A 224 -0.02 -1.95 -10.70
CA ILE A 224 0.44 -2.51 -9.43
C ILE A 224 1.67 -3.37 -9.75
N SER A 225 2.85 -2.89 -9.38
CA SER A 225 4.14 -3.54 -9.63
C SER A 225 4.56 -4.41 -8.45
N LEU A 226 5.24 -5.51 -8.78
CA LEU A 226 5.83 -6.44 -7.83
C LEU A 226 7.31 -6.11 -7.56
N PRO A 227 7.91 -6.62 -6.47
CA PRO A 227 9.36 -6.57 -6.28
C PRO A 227 10.06 -7.45 -7.32
N PRO A 228 11.25 -7.08 -7.80
CA PRO A 228 12.00 -7.86 -8.79
C PRO A 228 12.20 -9.32 -8.40
N GLU A 229 12.31 -9.62 -7.11
CA GLU A 229 12.49 -10.99 -6.62
C GLU A 229 11.24 -11.85 -6.85
N VAL A 230 10.05 -11.26 -6.71
CA VAL A 230 8.78 -11.96 -6.96
C VAL A 230 8.55 -12.10 -8.46
N GLU A 231 8.87 -11.07 -9.25
CA GLU A 231 8.83 -11.14 -10.71
C GLU A 231 9.75 -12.25 -11.24
N ALA A 232 11.00 -12.32 -10.77
CA ALA A 232 11.94 -13.38 -11.14
C ALA A 232 11.44 -14.78 -10.76
N ALA A 233 10.79 -14.93 -9.60
CA ALA A 233 10.20 -16.20 -9.20
C ALA A 233 9.03 -16.61 -10.10
N ILE A 234 8.18 -15.65 -10.51
CA ILE A 234 7.09 -15.86 -11.45
C ILE A 234 7.65 -16.29 -12.82
N ASP A 235 8.62 -15.54 -13.35
CA ASP A 235 9.25 -15.83 -14.64
C ASP A 235 9.93 -17.20 -14.64
N GLN A 236 10.65 -17.54 -13.56
CA GLN A 236 11.26 -18.86 -13.41
C GLN A 236 10.21 -19.96 -13.40
N ARG A 237 9.11 -19.78 -12.67
CA ARG A 237 8.00 -20.75 -12.64
C ARG A 237 7.32 -20.88 -14.00
N GLY A 238 7.10 -19.77 -14.70
CA GLY A 238 6.55 -19.72 -16.05
C GLY A 238 7.44 -20.44 -17.07
N ALA A 239 8.74 -20.16 -17.07
CA ALA A 239 9.72 -20.82 -17.94
C ALA A 239 9.78 -22.33 -17.68
N MET A 240 9.79 -22.75 -16.42
CA MET A 240 9.75 -24.18 -16.06
C MET A 240 8.46 -24.85 -16.53
N GLY A 241 7.31 -24.19 -16.35
CA GLY A 241 6.01 -24.67 -16.83
C GLY A 241 5.95 -24.81 -18.35
N ALA A 242 6.46 -23.83 -19.10
CA ALA A 242 6.50 -23.85 -20.56
C ALA A 242 7.41 -24.97 -21.10
N LEU A 243 8.51 -25.24 -20.40
CA LEU A 243 9.43 -26.34 -20.71
C LEU A 243 8.91 -27.70 -20.22
N GLY A 244 7.83 -27.74 -19.43
CA GLY A 244 7.32 -28.96 -18.81
C GLY A 244 8.29 -29.60 -17.81
N VAL A 245 9.23 -28.83 -17.26
CA VAL A 245 10.25 -29.31 -16.33
C VAL A 245 9.98 -28.82 -14.92
N ASN A 246 10.34 -29.63 -13.93
CA ASN A 246 10.34 -29.20 -12.54
C ASN A 246 11.70 -28.57 -12.14
N TYR A 247 11.75 -27.95 -10.97
CA TYR A 247 12.97 -27.29 -10.46
C TYR A 247 14.18 -28.23 -10.42
N MET A 248 13.97 -29.50 -10.04
CA MET A 248 15.05 -30.48 -9.94
C MET A 248 15.63 -30.83 -11.32
N GLN A 249 14.77 -31.00 -12.33
CA GLN A 249 15.17 -31.26 -13.71
C GLN A 249 15.94 -30.08 -14.30
N LYS A 250 15.47 -28.84 -14.06
CA LYS A 250 16.20 -27.64 -14.49
C LYS A 250 17.56 -27.53 -13.81
N ALA A 251 17.63 -27.70 -12.49
CA ALA A 251 18.88 -27.64 -11.74
C ALA A 251 19.88 -28.72 -12.21
N ALA A 252 19.41 -29.92 -12.53
CA ALA A 252 20.23 -30.99 -13.10
C ALA A 252 20.77 -30.61 -14.50
N ALA A 253 19.93 -30.03 -15.36
CA ALA A 253 20.35 -29.56 -16.68
C ALA A 253 21.36 -28.42 -16.59
N ASP A 254 21.11 -27.43 -15.72
CA ASP A 254 22.02 -26.29 -15.49
C ASP A 254 23.37 -26.76 -14.95
N ALA A 255 23.38 -27.76 -14.04
CA ALA A 255 24.63 -28.35 -13.55
C ALA A 255 25.43 -29.05 -14.66
N MET A 256 24.74 -29.76 -15.57
CA MET A 256 25.36 -30.42 -16.72
C MET A 256 25.96 -29.41 -17.72
N ILE A 257 25.23 -28.34 -18.03
CA ILE A 257 25.70 -27.27 -18.92
C ILE A 257 26.88 -26.50 -18.30
N ASN A 258 26.82 -26.19 -17.00
CA ASN A 258 27.94 -25.52 -16.33
C ASN A 258 29.18 -26.40 -16.26
N ALA A 259 29.03 -27.74 -16.16
CA ALA A 259 30.14 -28.66 -16.24
C ALA A 259 30.78 -28.67 -17.64
N SER A 260 29.99 -28.60 -18.72
CA SER A 260 30.51 -28.58 -20.11
C SER A 260 31.10 -27.22 -20.53
N LEU A 261 30.65 -26.11 -19.96
CA LEU A 261 31.25 -24.79 -20.23
C LEU A 261 32.61 -24.61 -19.53
N ASN A 262 32.91 -25.39 -18.50
CA ASN A 262 34.20 -25.42 -17.80
C ASN A 262 35.18 -26.45 -18.39
N GLU A 263 34.86 -27.03 -19.55
CA GLU A 263 35.53 -28.15 -20.19
C GLU A 263 36.77 -27.74 -21.02
N GLY A 264 37.53 -26.76 -20.50
CA GLY A 264 38.80 -26.29 -21.08
C GLY A 264 39.91 -25.99 -20.06
N GLY A 265 39.59 -25.96 -18.75
CA GLY A 265 40.58 -25.86 -17.68
C GLY A 265 40.76 -27.23 -17.01
N ALA A 266 41.88 -27.44 -16.30
CA ALA A 266 42.20 -28.70 -15.59
C ALA A 266 41.09 -29.23 -14.64
N GLY A 267 40.06 -28.43 -14.32
CA GLY A 267 38.85 -28.86 -13.62
C GLY A 267 37.81 -29.62 -14.46
N GLY A 268 37.79 -29.47 -15.78
CA GLY A 268 36.84 -30.13 -16.69
C GLY A 268 37.00 -31.64 -16.77
N MET A 269 38.25 -32.15 -16.67
CA MET A 269 38.52 -33.59 -16.65
C MET A 269 38.14 -34.24 -15.31
N MET A 270 38.19 -33.49 -14.21
CA MET A 270 37.73 -33.95 -12.90
C MET A 270 36.19 -33.90 -12.79
N GLY A 271 35.56 -32.87 -13.38
CA GLY A 271 34.11 -32.73 -13.51
C GLY A 271 33.46 -33.77 -14.43
N ALA A 272 34.09 -34.09 -15.57
CA ALA A 272 33.65 -35.16 -16.46
C ALA A 272 33.83 -36.56 -15.83
N GLY A 273 34.89 -36.78 -15.06
CA GLY A 273 35.12 -38.02 -14.30
C GLY A 273 34.13 -38.23 -13.16
N MET A 274 33.77 -37.17 -12.43
CA MET A 274 32.70 -37.22 -11.42
C MET A 274 31.30 -37.27 -12.04
N GLY A 275 31.07 -36.59 -13.17
CA GLY A 275 29.79 -36.61 -13.90
C GLY A 275 29.48 -37.97 -14.52
N MET A 276 30.47 -38.68 -15.06
CA MET A 276 30.30 -40.07 -15.50
C MET A 276 30.17 -41.04 -14.32
N GLY A 277 30.89 -40.83 -13.22
CA GLY A 277 30.77 -41.65 -12.00
C GLY A 277 29.40 -41.52 -11.32
N ALA A 278 28.88 -40.30 -11.24
CA ALA A 278 27.52 -40.02 -10.75
C ALA A 278 26.44 -40.46 -11.74
N GLY A 279 26.69 -40.33 -13.05
CA GLY A 279 25.79 -40.79 -14.11
C GLY A 279 25.63 -42.32 -14.16
N MET A 280 26.71 -43.08 -13.92
CA MET A 280 26.64 -44.54 -13.81
C MET A 280 25.94 -45.00 -12.51
N GLN A 281 26.13 -44.27 -11.40
CA GLN A 281 25.45 -44.56 -10.14
C GLN A 281 23.95 -44.22 -10.20
N MET A 282 23.59 -43.12 -10.90
CA MET A 282 22.21 -42.73 -11.16
C MET A 282 21.54 -43.64 -12.21
N GLY A 283 22.29 -44.13 -13.20
CA GLY A 283 21.81 -45.14 -14.16
C GLY A 283 21.44 -46.47 -13.49
N ASN A 284 22.21 -46.92 -12.50
CA ASN A 284 21.89 -48.10 -11.69
C ASN A 284 20.68 -47.88 -10.77
N MET A 285 20.51 -46.67 -10.23
CA MET A 285 19.35 -46.33 -9.39
C MET A 285 18.07 -46.17 -10.22
N MET A 286 18.18 -45.67 -11.45
CA MET A 286 17.06 -45.51 -12.39
C MET A 286 16.64 -46.83 -13.03
N GLY A 287 17.56 -47.80 -13.19
CA GLY A 287 17.25 -49.19 -13.56
C GLY A 287 16.42 -49.94 -12.50
N GLN A 288 16.56 -49.58 -11.22
CA GLN A 288 15.71 -50.11 -10.14
C GLN A 288 14.36 -49.39 -10.00
N ALA A 289 14.23 -48.16 -10.49
CA ALA A 289 13.00 -47.38 -10.40
C ALA A 289 11.96 -47.67 -11.51
N PHE A 290 12.36 -48.36 -12.60
CA PHE A 290 11.46 -48.71 -13.71
C PHE A 290 10.74 -50.07 -13.55
N GLY A 291 10.98 -50.78 -12.44
CA GLY A 291 10.33 -52.05 -12.09
C GLY A 291 9.57 -51.97 -10.78
N GLY A 292 8.50 -51.20 -10.70
CA GLY A 292 7.67 -51.14 -9.49
C GLY A 292 6.61 -50.05 -9.56
N GLY A 293 5.36 -50.44 -9.70
CA GLY A 293 4.25 -49.54 -10.02
C GLY A 293 3.84 -48.58 -8.89
N GLN A 294 3.28 -47.48 -9.37
CA GLN A 294 1.98 -46.89 -8.97
C GLN A 294 1.83 -46.14 -7.62
N GLN A 295 1.55 -44.85 -7.82
CA GLN A 295 0.44 -44.04 -7.26
C GLN A 295 0.56 -43.54 -5.80
N GLN A 296 0.81 -42.23 -5.56
CA GLN A 296 -0.15 -41.08 -5.49
C GLN A 296 -0.68 -40.94 -4.03
N GLN A 297 -0.69 -39.81 -3.29
CA GLN A 297 -0.90 -38.38 -3.59
C GLN A 297 -0.62 -37.53 -2.31
N ALA A 298 0.08 -36.38 -2.43
CA ALA A 298 -0.05 -35.03 -1.77
C ALA A 298 -0.31 -34.84 -0.22
N PRO A 299 -0.27 -33.60 0.35
CA PRO A 299 0.89 -32.72 0.58
C PRO A 299 1.02 -32.10 2.02
N GLY A 300 2.26 -31.83 2.48
CA GLY A 300 2.62 -30.59 3.21
C GLY A 300 2.77 -30.57 4.75
N GLN A 301 3.95 -30.93 5.29
CA GLN A 301 4.56 -30.35 6.50
C GLN A 301 6.04 -30.73 6.64
N ALA A 302 6.95 -29.73 6.59
CA ALA A 302 8.43 -29.82 6.69
C ALA A 302 9.10 -30.75 5.64
N PRO A 303 10.40 -30.58 5.28
CA PRO A 303 11.03 -31.47 4.30
C PRO A 303 10.89 -32.92 4.79
N PRO A 304 10.32 -33.84 3.99
CA PRO A 304 10.07 -35.19 4.46
C PRO A 304 11.43 -35.85 4.72
N PRO A 305 11.62 -36.44 5.90
CA PRO A 305 12.80 -37.22 6.20
C PRO A 305 12.84 -38.42 5.24
N PRO A 306 14.03 -38.87 4.81
CA PRO A 306 14.18 -40.01 3.90
C PRO A 306 13.35 -41.22 4.39
N PRO A 307 12.64 -41.94 3.47
CA PRO A 307 11.80 -43.07 3.85
C PRO A 307 12.61 -44.12 4.63
N GLY A 308 12.22 -44.37 5.89
CA GLY A 308 12.85 -45.37 6.75
C GLY A 308 13.59 -44.81 7.98
N ALA A 309 13.76 -43.49 8.11
CA ALA A 309 14.37 -42.89 9.30
C ALA A 309 13.35 -42.74 10.45
N SER A 310 13.63 -43.39 11.59
CA SER A 310 12.81 -43.25 12.81
C SER A 310 12.70 -41.77 13.23
N GLN A 311 11.47 -41.30 13.45
CA GLN A 311 11.13 -39.95 13.91
C GLN A 311 10.81 -39.96 15.40
N TYR A 312 11.31 -38.97 16.14
CA TYR A 312 11.15 -38.86 17.59
C TYR A 312 10.50 -37.54 17.98
N TYR A 313 9.66 -37.58 19.00
CA TYR A 313 9.10 -36.41 19.66
C TYR A 313 9.64 -36.32 21.07
N ILE A 314 9.95 -35.12 21.56
CA ILE A 314 10.44 -34.89 22.91
C ILE A 314 9.51 -33.93 23.67
N SER A 315 9.50 -34.03 25.00
CA SER A 315 8.80 -33.07 25.87
C SER A 315 9.80 -32.10 26.48
N VAL A 316 9.68 -30.82 26.13
CA VAL A 316 10.50 -29.74 26.70
C VAL A 316 9.55 -28.78 27.42
N ASN A 317 9.74 -28.59 28.73
CA ASN A 317 8.85 -27.78 29.58
C ASN A 317 7.36 -28.19 29.50
N GLY A 318 7.08 -29.49 29.31
CA GLY A 318 5.72 -30.01 29.20
C GLY A 318 5.07 -29.82 27.82
N GLN A 319 5.78 -29.22 26.86
CA GLN A 319 5.32 -29.09 25.47
C GLN A 319 6.02 -30.10 24.57
N GLN A 320 5.23 -30.77 23.74
CA GLN A 320 5.73 -31.67 22.71
C GLN A 320 6.42 -30.89 21.60
N GLN A 321 7.63 -31.32 21.24
CA GLN A 321 8.41 -30.80 20.12
C GLN A 321 8.86 -31.96 19.22
N GLY A 322 9.00 -31.70 17.93
CA GLY A 322 9.34 -32.68 16.90
C GLY A 322 8.33 -32.69 15.75
N PRO A 323 8.42 -33.66 14.82
CA PRO A 323 9.34 -34.80 14.85
C PRO A 323 10.79 -34.41 14.54
N PHE A 324 11.73 -35.08 15.21
CA PHE A 324 13.17 -34.92 15.02
C PHE A 324 13.81 -36.24 14.57
N PRO A 325 14.76 -36.22 13.61
CA PRO A 325 15.60 -37.37 13.30
C PRO A 325 16.68 -37.58 14.37
N MET A 326 17.27 -38.79 14.40
CA MET A 326 18.28 -39.18 15.40
C MET A 326 19.51 -38.23 15.42
N ASP A 327 19.96 -37.74 14.28
CA ASP A 327 21.09 -36.80 14.19
C ASP A 327 20.79 -35.47 14.90
N GLN A 328 19.53 -35.01 14.82
CA GLN A 328 19.11 -33.81 15.52
C GLN A 328 19.05 -34.03 17.03
N LEU A 329 18.57 -35.21 17.49
CA LEU A 329 18.61 -35.56 18.91
C LEU A 329 20.03 -35.62 19.47
N LYS A 330 21.00 -36.13 18.69
CA LYS A 330 22.42 -36.14 19.06
C LYS A 330 22.96 -34.73 19.29
N ASN A 331 22.63 -33.79 18.39
CA ASN A 331 23.01 -32.39 18.55
C ASN A 331 22.33 -31.74 19.78
N MET A 332 21.05 -32.05 20.02
CA MET A 332 20.32 -31.55 21.19
C MET A 332 20.91 -32.11 22.50
N ALA A 333 21.36 -33.37 22.53
CA ALA A 333 22.04 -33.95 23.68
C ALA A 333 23.40 -33.30 23.93
N ALA A 334 24.19 -33.06 22.87
CA ALA A 334 25.48 -32.39 22.98
C ALA A 334 25.36 -30.94 23.50
N ASN A 335 24.28 -30.25 23.14
CA ASN A 335 24.00 -28.88 23.57
C ASN A 335 23.24 -28.80 24.92
N GLY A 336 23.02 -29.92 25.60
CA GLY A 336 22.31 -29.98 26.89
C GLY A 336 20.80 -29.70 26.83
N GLN A 337 20.23 -29.59 25.63
CA GLN A 337 18.79 -29.40 25.40
C GLN A 337 18.00 -30.71 25.57
N LEU A 338 18.66 -31.85 25.37
CA LEU A 338 18.13 -33.19 25.63
C LEU A 338 18.93 -33.83 26.77
N THR A 339 18.26 -34.33 27.79
CA THR A 339 18.88 -35.01 28.94
C THR A 339 18.33 -36.43 29.09
N LYS A 340 18.99 -37.26 29.91
CA LYS A 340 18.51 -38.64 30.22
C LYS A 340 17.07 -38.66 30.76
N GLN A 341 16.62 -37.57 31.40
CA GLN A 341 15.29 -37.44 32.02
C GLN A 341 14.24 -36.85 31.08
N THR A 342 14.64 -36.32 29.91
CA THR A 342 13.68 -35.77 28.95
C THR A 342 12.78 -36.88 28.42
N TYR A 343 11.45 -36.69 28.47
CA TYR A 343 10.52 -37.65 27.91
C TYR A 343 10.58 -37.62 26.39
N ILE A 344 10.70 -38.81 25.80
CA ILE A 344 10.75 -39.04 24.37
C ILE A 344 9.70 -40.08 23.97
N TRP A 345 9.17 -39.95 22.76
CA TRP A 345 8.26 -40.92 22.17
C TRP A 345 8.53 -41.06 20.68
N LYS A 346 8.44 -42.28 20.17
CA LYS A 346 8.43 -42.57 18.73
C LYS A 346 7.27 -43.48 18.38
N GLN A 347 6.92 -43.49 17.10
CA GLN A 347 5.91 -44.41 16.58
C GLN A 347 6.30 -45.87 16.90
N GLY A 348 5.41 -46.59 17.58
CA GLY A 348 5.63 -47.96 18.06
C GLY A 348 5.87 -48.09 19.56
N MET A 349 6.04 -46.99 20.29
CA MET A 349 6.08 -46.99 21.76
C MET A 349 4.66 -46.89 22.36
N ALA A 350 4.39 -47.67 23.40
CA ALA A 350 3.10 -47.67 24.09
C ALA A 350 2.84 -46.38 24.89
N ASN A 351 3.90 -45.74 25.41
CA ASN A 351 3.84 -44.54 26.24
C ASN A 351 5.13 -43.72 26.09
N TRP A 352 5.10 -42.46 26.51
CA TRP A 352 6.30 -41.63 26.64
C TRP A 352 7.25 -42.25 27.67
N GLN A 353 8.54 -42.31 27.34
CA GLN A 353 9.58 -42.88 28.20
C GLN A 353 10.73 -41.90 28.37
N ALA A 354 11.52 -42.03 29.43
CA ALA A 354 12.70 -41.18 29.60
C ALA A 354 13.75 -41.52 28.52
N ALA A 355 14.41 -40.51 27.96
CA ALA A 355 15.38 -40.68 26.87
C ALA A 355 16.54 -41.62 27.25
N GLY A 356 16.88 -41.74 28.53
CA GLY A 356 17.87 -42.71 29.03
C GLY A 356 17.40 -44.17 29.05
N GLU A 357 16.09 -44.43 29.00
CA GLU A 357 15.50 -45.77 29.05
C GLU A 357 15.19 -46.33 27.66
N VAL A 358 15.13 -45.47 26.65
CA VAL A 358 14.97 -45.86 25.26
C VAL A 358 16.31 -46.37 24.72
N ALA A 359 16.39 -47.68 24.43
CA ALA A 359 17.65 -48.36 24.09
C ALA A 359 18.50 -47.64 23.03
N GLU A 360 17.89 -47.19 21.93
CA GLU A 360 18.60 -46.51 20.83
C GLU A 360 19.01 -45.05 21.17
N VAL A 361 18.32 -44.39 22.10
CA VAL A 361 18.57 -42.98 22.49
C VAL A 361 19.52 -42.90 23.68
N SER A 362 19.53 -43.93 24.55
CA SER A 362 20.39 -44.02 25.73
C SER A 362 21.89 -43.90 25.38
N ALA A 363 22.28 -44.38 24.19
CA ALA A 363 23.64 -44.31 23.66
C ALA A 363 24.13 -42.87 23.45
N LEU A 364 23.24 -41.90 23.26
CA LEU A 364 23.60 -40.48 23.09
C LEU A 364 24.21 -39.89 24.37
N PHE A 365 23.98 -40.50 25.53
CA PHE A 365 24.44 -40.02 26.83
C PHE A 365 25.61 -40.83 27.41
N ALA A 366 26.23 -41.71 26.63
CA ALA A 366 27.25 -42.64 27.10
C ALA A 366 28.68 -42.04 27.16
N GLN A 367 28.88 -40.79 26.72
CA GLN A 367 30.19 -40.14 26.78
C GLN A 367 30.22 -39.02 27.81
N THR A 368 30.55 -39.38 29.05
CA THR A 368 31.17 -38.44 30.00
C THR A 368 32.65 -38.81 30.10
N PRO A 369 33.61 -37.95 29.70
CA PRO A 369 35.01 -38.21 30.01
C PRO A 369 35.21 -38.28 31.53
N PRO A 370 36.09 -39.18 32.03
CA PRO A 370 36.35 -39.29 33.47
C PRO A 370 36.88 -37.95 34.03
N PRO A 371 36.58 -37.62 35.31
CA PRO A 371 37.04 -36.38 35.92
C PRO A 371 38.57 -36.28 35.86
N PRO A 372 39.13 -35.09 35.56
CA PRO A 372 40.58 -34.90 35.52
C PRO A 372 41.20 -35.23 36.88
N PRO A 373 42.42 -35.82 36.91
CA PRO A 373 43.08 -36.16 38.16
C PRO A 373 43.28 -34.91 39.04
N PRO A 374 43.22 -35.07 40.38
CA PRO A 374 43.36 -33.95 41.30
C PRO A 374 44.74 -33.28 41.14
N PRO A 375 44.82 -31.95 41.29
CA PRO A 375 46.07 -31.22 41.15
C PRO A 375 47.11 -31.70 42.19
N PRO A 376 48.41 -31.74 41.84
CA PRO A 376 49.45 -32.15 42.77
C PRO A 376 49.51 -31.19 43.98
N PRO A 377 49.82 -31.70 45.18
CA PRO A 377 49.93 -30.85 46.37
C PRO A 377 51.04 -29.81 46.15
N ALA A 378 50.73 -28.55 46.48
CA ALA A 378 51.69 -27.46 46.44
C ALA A 378 52.84 -27.78 47.42
N GLY A 379 54.04 -28.00 46.88
CA GLY A 379 55.29 -28.11 47.63
C GLY A 379 56.14 -26.87 47.45
#